data_AF-A0A4Z1IK67-F1
#
_entry.id   AF-A0A4Z1IK67-F1
#
_cell.length_a   1.000
_cell.length_b   1.000
_cell.length_c   1.000
_cell.angle_alpha   90.00
_cell.angle_beta   90.00
_cell.angle_gamma   90.00
#
_symmetry.space_group_name_H-M   'P 1'
#
loop_
_entity.id
_entity.type
_entity.pdbx_description
1 polymer ?
#
loop_
_entity_poly.entity_id
_entity_poly.type
_entity_poly.pdbx_seq_one_letter_code
_entity_poly.pdbx_strand_id
1 'polypeptide(L)'
;MQFTTIIISSILALATNINAWSQDDVTKVWTANNNYTTIRGSVVHEACTEMNSENLRAGGADCAYWTNGVGGILNGKCNYQGNSVLCISGC
;
A
#
# COMPACT_ATOMS: atom_id res chain seq x y z
N MET A 1 34.65 -37.05 5.82
CA MET A 1 33.58 -36.38 5.04
C MET A 1 33.80 -34.89 5.19
N GLN A 2 34.07 -34.17 4.09
CA GLN A 2 34.33 -32.74 4.11
C GLN A 2 33.02 -32.02 3.81
N PHE A 3 32.54 -31.17 4.73
CA PHE A 3 31.30 -30.42 4.57
C PHE A 3 31.62 -29.01 4.07
N THR A 4 31.23 -28.73 2.82
CA THR A 4 31.39 -27.40 2.22
C THR A 4 30.15 -26.57 2.56
N THR A 5 30.28 -25.63 3.49
CA THR A 5 29.19 -24.73 3.87
C THR A 5 29.09 -23.61 2.83
N ILE A 6 28.09 -23.68 1.94
CA ILE A 6 27.80 -22.59 1.00
C ILE A 6 26.95 -21.56 1.75
N ILE A 7 27.58 -20.46 2.18
CA ILE A 7 26.87 -19.30 2.71
C ILE A 7 26.32 -18.54 1.51
N ILE A 8 25.05 -18.79 1.18
CA ILE A 8 24.33 -18.00 0.19
C ILE A 8 23.92 -16.72 0.90
N SER A 9 24.74 -15.67 0.78
CA SER A 9 24.40 -14.32 1.21
C SER A 9 23.20 -13.85 0.39
N SER A 10 21.99 -13.96 0.94
CA SER A 10 20.80 -13.34 0.37
C SER A 10 20.98 -11.83 0.48
N ILE A 11 21.26 -11.19 -0.66
CA ILE A 11 21.21 -9.74 -0.77
C ILE A 11 19.72 -9.38 -0.59
N LEU A 12 19.36 -8.88 0.60
CA LEU A 12 18.07 -8.22 0.79
C LEU A 12 18.10 -6.93 -0.04
N ALA A 13 17.66 -7.04 -1.29
CA ALA A 13 17.30 -5.87 -2.08
C ALA A 13 16.10 -5.21 -1.38
N LEU A 14 16.38 -4.20 -0.57
CA LEU A 14 15.39 -3.36 0.08
C LEU A 14 14.74 -2.51 -1.03
N ALA A 15 13.73 -3.06 -1.70
CA ALA A 15 12.96 -2.32 -2.68
C ALA A 15 12.27 -1.16 -1.94
N THR A 16 12.71 0.07 -2.19
CA THR A 16 12.25 1.28 -1.49
C THR A 16 10.84 1.73 -1.90
N ASN A 17 10.04 0.87 -2.54
CA ASN A 17 8.71 1.21 -3.06
C ASN A 17 7.76 -0.01 -3.07
N ILE A 18 7.89 -0.93 -2.11
CA ILE A 18 6.91 -2.04 -2.03
C ILE A 18 5.61 -1.44 -1.50
N ASN A 19 4.62 -1.27 -2.38
CA ASN A 19 3.22 -1.14 -1.99
C ASN A 19 2.90 -2.34 -1.09
N ALA A 20 2.76 -2.11 0.21
CA ALA A 20 2.64 -3.16 1.20
C ALA A 20 1.17 -3.36 1.53
N TRP A 21 0.57 -4.37 0.91
CA TRP A 21 -0.79 -4.82 1.18
C TRP A 21 -0.76 -5.98 2.17
N SER A 22 -1.59 -5.91 3.20
CA SER A 22 -1.81 -7.00 4.14
C SER A 22 -3.26 -7.47 4.08
N GLN A 23 -3.46 -8.79 4.17
CA GLN A 23 -4.78 -9.37 4.30
C GLN A 23 -4.96 -9.87 5.73
N ASP A 24 -6.09 -9.52 6.34
CA ASP A 24 -6.52 -10.18 7.56
C ASP A 24 -6.98 -11.62 7.24
N ASP A 25 -6.36 -12.61 7.87
CA ASP A 25 -6.60 -14.02 7.52
C ASP A 25 -8.02 -14.49 7.91
N VAL A 26 -8.68 -13.81 8.85
CA VAL A 26 -10.01 -14.17 9.36
C VAL A 26 -11.13 -13.58 8.51
N THR A 27 -11.10 -12.27 8.31
CA THR A 27 -12.12 -11.50 7.57
C THR A 27 -11.85 -11.46 6.07
N LYS A 28 -10.64 -11.85 5.64
CA LYS A 28 -10.15 -11.76 4.26
C LYS A 28 -10.14 -10.33 3.69
N VAL A 29 -10.22 -9.32 4.56
CA VAL A 29 -10.16 -7.91 4.20
C VAL A 29 -8.72 -7.50 3.93
N TRP A 30 -8.53 -6.73 2.86
CA TRP A 30 -7.24 -6.18 2.49
C TRP A 30 -7.07 -4.75 2.98
N THR A 31 -5.90 -4.50 3.54
CA THR A 31 -5.50 -3.21 4.10
C THR A 31 -4.24 -2.75 3.38
N ALA A 32 -4.31 -1.56 2.79
CA ALA A 32 -3.16 -0.87 2.22
C ALA A 32 -2.30 -0.25 3.33
N ASN A 33 -1.02 -0.06 3.06
CA ASN A 33 -0.18 0.74 3.93
C ASN A 33 -0.58 2.22 3.85
N ASN A 34 -0.36 2.96 4.94
CA ASN A 34 -0.53 4.41 4.97
C ASN A 34 0.70 5.09 4.39
N ASN A 35 0.91 4.87 3.10
CA ASN A 35 2.05 5.40 2.38
C ASN A 35 1.61 6.21 1.16
N TYR A 36 2.45 7.17 0.78
CA TYR A 36 2.26 8.00 -0.39
C TYR A 36 3.33 7.67 -1.41
N THR A 37 2.91 7.33 -2.62
CA THR A 37 3.79 6.96 -3.72
C THR A 37 3.55 7.85 -4.94
N THR A 38 4.55 8.00 -5.79
CA THR A 38 4.43 8.76 -7.03
C THR A 38 4.04 7.82 -8.17
N ILE A 39 2.80 7.92 -8.64
CA ILE A 39 2.29 7.14 -9.78
C ILE A 39 2.01 8.11 -10.92
N ARG A 40 2.66 7.89 -12.07
CA ARG A 40 2.46 8.70 -13.29
C ARG A 40 2.63 10.21 -13.06
N GLY A 41 3.52 10.59 -12.14
CA GLY A 41 3.80 11.98 -11.78
C GLY A 41 2.87 12.59 -10.73
N SER A 42 1.83 11.88 -10.28
CA SER A 42 0.93 12.31 -9.21
C SER A 42 1.27 11.65 -7.88
N VAL A 43 1.06 12.38 -6.78
CA VAL A 43 1.23 11.85 -5.42
C VAL A 43 -0.04 11.11 -5.01
N VAL A 44 0.06 9.81 -4.82
CA VAL A 44 -1.07 8.91 -4.60
C VAL A 44 -0.95 8.26 -3.23
N HIS A 45 -2.00 8.39 -2.41
CA HIS A 45 -2.15 7.57 -1.22
C HIS A 45 -2.44 6.12 -1.66
N GLU A 46 -1.66 5.16 -1.18
CA GLU A 46 -1.74 3.75 -1.54
C GLU A 46 -3.14 3.14 -1.35
N ALA A 47 -3.92 3.62 -0.37
CA ALA A 47 -5.32 3.25 -0.19
C ALA A 47 -6.20 3.52 -1.43
N CYS A 48 -5.77 4.38 -2.35
CA CYS A 48 -6.44 4.68 -3.60
C CYS A 48 -5.95 3.89 -4.81
N THR A 49 -5.06 2.92 -4.62
CA THR A 49 -4.70 1.97 -5.68
C THR A 49 -5.52 0.67 -5.58
N GLU A 50 -5.53 -0.09 -6.66
CA GLU A 50 -5.92 -1.49 -6.62
C GLU A 50 -4.77 -2.32 -6.07
N MET A 51 -5.10 -3.34 -5.29
CA MET A 51 -4.13 -4.19 -4.61
C MET A 51 -3.08 -4.76 -5.56
N ASN A 52 -1.82 -4.72 -5.13
CA ASN A 52 -0.67 -5.20 -5.89
C ASN A 52 -0.55 -4.57 -7.29
N SER A 53 -1.02 -3.33 -7.45
CA SER A 53 -0.94 -2.60 -8.72
C SER A 53 -0.73 -1.11 -8.52
N GLU A 54 -0.37 -0.43 -9.61
CA GLU A 54 -0.37 1.03 -9.71
C GLU A 54 -1.65 1.59 -10.35
N ASN A 55 -2.69 0.76 -10.48
CA ASN A 55 -3.98 1.21 -10.99
C ASN A 55 -4.67 2.06 -9.94
N LEU A 56 -5.13 3.23 -10.34
CA LEU A 56 -5.84 4.14 -9.46
C LEU A 56 -7.34 3.85 -9.49
N ARG A 57 -7.95 3.82 -8.31
CA ARG A 57 -9.41 3.76 -8.16
C ARG A 57 -10.03 5.05 -8.67
N ALA A 58 -11.25 4.97 -9.21
CA ALA A 58 -11.96 6.15 -9.70
C ALA A 58 -12.18 7.21 -8.60
N GLY A 59 -12.26 8.48 -8.97
CA GLY A 59 -12.61 9.56 -8.05
C GLY A 59 -13.99 9.34 -7.43
N GLY A 60 -14.10 9.48 -6.12
CA GLY A 60 -15.30 9.21 -5.33
C GLY A 60 -15.54 7.74 -5.01
N ALA A 61 -14.74 6.81 -5.54
CA ALA A 61 -14.79 5.40 -5.15
C ALA A 61 -14.24 5.20 -3.74
N ASP A 62 -14.69 4.14 -3.08
CA ASP A 62 -14.17 3.77 -1.76
C ASP A 62 -12.69 3.38 -1.88
N CYS A 63 -11.85 3.99 -1.04
CA CYS A 63 -10.48 3.54 -0.88
C CYS A 63 -10.44 2.20 -0.13
N ALA A 64 -9.35 1.47 -0.32
CA ALA A 64 -9.02 0.35 0.55
C ALA A 64 -8.87 0.82 2.00
N TYR A 65 -9.08 -0.10 2.94
CA TYR A 65 -8.73 0.13 4.33
C TYR A 65 -7.24 0.44 4.44
N TRP A 66 -6.85 1.28 5.40
CA TRP A 66 -5.45 1.57 5.69
C TRP A 66 -5.24 1.79 7.18
N THR A 67 -4.02 1.52 7.68
CA THR A 67 -3.68 1.69 9.10
C THR A 67 -3.08 3.06 9.36
N ASN A 68 -3.69 3.85 10.25
CA ASN A 68 -3.07 5.11 10.68
C ASN A 68 -1.85 4.87 11.56
N GLY A 69 -1.10 5.94 11.86
CA GLY A 69 0.13 5.85 12.67
C GLY A 69 -0.05 5.35 14.11
N VAL A 70 -1.30 5.19 14.58
CA VAL A 70 -1.63 4.63 15.91
C VAL A 70 -2.27 3.23 15.82
N GLY A 71 -2.26 2.60 14.63
CA GLY A 71 -2.76 1.25 14.40
C GLY A 71 -4.28 1.14 14.19
N GLY A 72 -4.98 2.27 14.11
CA GLY A 72 -6.41 2.29 13.77
C GLY A 72 -6.62 2.04 12.28
N ILE A 73 -7.64 1.25 11.94
CA ILE A 73 -8.03 1.00 10.55
C ILE A 73 -9.01 2.10 10.11
N LEU A 74 -8.71 2.76 9.00
CA LEU A 74 -9.52 3.82 8.41
C LEU A 74 -9.94 3.44 6.99
N ASN A 75 -11.08 3.98 6.55
CA ASN A 75 -11.51 3.96 5.16
C ASN A 75 -12.08 5.33 4.77
N GLY A 76 -12.45 5.50 3.51
CA GLY A 76 -12.99 6.76 3.01
C GLY A 76 -13.24 6.70 1.52
N LYS A 77 -13.09 7.85 0.86
CA LYS A 77 -13.21 7.96 -0.59
C LYS A 77 -11.96 8.55 -1.24
N CYS A 78 -11.64 8.06 -2.42
CA CYS A 78 -10.56 8.61 -3.23
C CYS A 78 -10.93 9.97 -3.80
N ASN A 79 -10.21 10.99 -3.37
CA ASN A 79 -10.39 12.35 -3.83
C ASN A 79 -9.18 12.79 -4.67
N TYR A 80 -9.46 13.23 -5.90
CA TYR A 80 -8.47 13.77 -6.82
C TYR A 80 -8.37 15.28 -6.60
N GLN A 81 -7.22 15.74 -6.11
CA GLN A 81 -6.97 17.13 -5.75
C GLN A 81 -5.68 17.61 -6.43
N GLY A 82 -5.83 18.40 -7.51
CA GLY A 82 -4.68 18.86 -8.28
C GLY A 82 -3.86 17.69 -8.82
N ASN A 83 -2.58 17.61 -8.40
CA ASN A 83 -1.66 16.52 -8.77
C ASN A 83 -1.58 15.41 -7.70
N SER A 84 -2.64 15.25 -6.90
CA SER A 84 -2.67 14.26 -5.82
C SER A 84 -3.96 13.48 -5.78
N VAL A 85 -3.87 12.22 -5.33
CA VAL A 85 -5.02 11.34 -5.09
C VAL A 85 -4.96 10.87 -3.65
N LEU A 86 -5.94 11.28 -2.85
CA LEU A 86 -5.94 11.08 -1.40
C LEU A 86 -7.18 10.27 -0.98
N CYS A 87 -7.01 9.27 -0.12
CA CYS A 87 -8.14 8.67 0.59
C CYS A 87 -8.57 9.62 1.72
N ILE A 88 -9.77 10.17 1.64
CA ILE A 88 -10.37 11.03 2.67
C ILE A 88 -11.41 10.23 3.42
N SER A 89 -11.14 9.93 4.69
CA SER A 89 -12.14 9.39 5.61
C SER A 89 -13.18 10.48 5.90
N GLY A 90 -14.44 10.24 5.54
CA GLY A 90 -15.54 11.12 5.97
C GLY A 90 -15.65 11.06 7.50
N CYS A 91 -15.63 12.23 8.14
CA CYS A 91 -15.88 12.39 9.57
C CYS A 91 -17.23 11.82 9.99
#